data_AF-A0AAN8JGF8-F1
#
_entry.id   AF-A0AAN8JGF8-F1
#
_cell.length_a   1.000
_cell.length_b   1.000
_cell.length_c   1.000
_cell.angle_alpha   90.00
_cell.angle_beta   90.00
_cell.angle_gamma   90.00
#
_symmetry.space_group_name_H-M   'P 1'
#
loop_
_entity.id
_entity.type
_entity.pdbx_description
1 polymer ?
#
loop_
_entity_poly.entity_id
_entity_poly.type
_entity_poly.pdbx_seq_one_letter_code
_entity_poly.pdbx_strand_id
1 'polypeptide(L)'
;MRVTKQITNKNISTIGGELQSSTEILVSDIAYIDWSSASIADTVPVLAFDKDAIVTSGSVLDVRDALDSGSDFHITFAMYSLNSQYTFLDNSKIIVPLVSNLGKNIIQFLLPSFWYSAIISSDGNCKALRWYRISHGFKPGSNSCNMRWSWHIDSGWNFAYSHDSFGRRINGSKSYLTAAVRNGKPIKVRIGNTISRLHDVRLTNDEVSGITVDIFNLTLWDAHRLQIIRSRASTNGMVNSCTYMSESDLYIWGFSGREDIVWYVESRRWTKIVTLDPFDGITWGAVEDLYSAATSWKSLKIVIKHLDSSYQAIDVHNIHLMNSSLIILDTTTLGAVQLVADKLVCQQWAGFMYSDGMYETVKWTPGRTIIEERTVVHTCLRTFSVRYD
;
A
#
# COMPACT_ATOMS: atom_id res chain seq x y z
N MET A 1 7.33 -23.37 0.52
CA MET A 1 8.52 -24.18 0.15
C MET A 1 9.75 -23.32 0.44
N ARG A 2 10.55 -23.67 1.45
CA ARG A 2 11.76 -22.91 1.85
C ARG A 2 12.93 -23.28 0.93
N VAL A 3 13.50 -22.30 0.25
CA VAL A 3 14.87 -22.39 -0.26
C VAL A 3 15.68 -21.37 0.53
N THR A 4 16.52 -21.85 1.45
CA THR A 4 17.48 -21.02 2.16
C THR A 4 18.84 -21.28 1.53
N LYS A 5 19.41 -20.30 0.84
CA LYS A 5 20.82 -20.36 0.42
C LYS A 5 21.64 -19.57 1.44
N GLN A 6 22.40 -20.30 2.25
CA GLN A 6 23.39 -19.72 3.15
C GLN A 6 24.62 -19.37 2.31
N ILE A 7 25.00 -18.08 2.25
CA ILE A 7 26.26 -17.66 1.64
C ILE A 7 27.24 -17.41 2.78
N THR A 8 28.28 -18.24 2.86
CA THR A 8 29.42 -18.04 3.77
C THR A 8 30.38 -17.04 3.14
N ASN A 9 30.79 -16.02 3.92
CA ASN A 9 31.82 -15.07 3.52
C ASN A 9 33.08 -15.81 3.04
N LYS A 10 33.44 -15.64 1.77
CA LYS A 10 34.70 -16.12 1.23
C LYS A 10 35.76 -15.05 1.56
N ASN A 11 36.75 -15.42 2.37
CA ASN A 11 37.88 -14.56 2.71
C ASN A 11 38.55 -14.04 1.42
N ILE A 12 38.59 -12.72 1.27
CA ILE A 12 39.40 -12.04 0.26
C ILE A 12 40.79 -11.87 0.85
N SER A 13 41.76 -12.63 0.35
CA SER A 13 43.17 -12.41 0.66
C SER A 13 43.69 -11.24 -0.16
N THR A 14 44.14 -10.18 0.51
CA THR A 14 44.83 -9.02 -0.08
C THR A 14 46.23 -9.39 -0.56
N ILE A 15 46.53 -9.10 -1.82
CA ILE A 15 47.89 -8.92 -2.34
C ILE A 15 47.94 -7.57 -3.06
N GLY A 16 48.68 -6.63 -2.47
CA GLY A 16 49.43 -5.55 -3.12
C GLY A 16 48.68 -4.49 -3.94
N GLY A 17 48.69 -3.25 -3.45
CA GLY A 17 48.78 -2.04 -4.30
C GLY A 17 47.51 -1.19 -4.41
N GLU A 18 47.61 0.04 -3.91
CA GLU A 18 46.76 1.23 -4.15
C GLU A 18 45.28 1.20 -3.73
N LEU A 19 45.01 1.94 -2.65
CA LEU A 19 43.67 2.30 -2.17
C LEU A 19 43.03 3.35 -3.09
N GLN A 20 42.22 2.91 -4.05
CA GLN A 20 41.01 3.64 -4.43
C GLN A 20 39.83 3.02 -3.70
N SER A 21 39.39 3.68 -2.63
CA SER A 21 38.20 3.32 -1.87
C SER A 21 36.94 3.62 -2.71
N SER A 22 36.63 2.74 -3.66
CA SER A 22 35.26 2.57 -4.14
C SER A 22 34.67 1.39 -3.38
N THR A 23 33.81 1.68 -2.41
CA THR A 23 33.01 0.65 -1.76
C THR A 23 31.91 0.25 -2.75
N GLU A 24 32.20 -0.73 -3.62
CA GLU A 24 31.15 -1.46 -4.32
C GLU A 24 30.33 -2.20 -3.26
N ILE A 25 29.21 -1.61 -2.86
CA ILE A 25 28.17 -2.32 -2.12
C ILE A 25 27.58 -3.33 -3.11
N LEU A 26 28.03 -4.58 -3.02
CA LEU A 26 27.31 -5.71 -3.60
C LEU A 26 25.94 -5.80 -2.91
N VAL A 27 24.95 -5.10 -3.46
CA VAL A 27 23.54 -5.29 -3.16
C VAL A 27 23.11 -6.60 -3.82
N SER A 28 23.57 -7.73 -3.29
CA SER A 28 23.04 -9.03 -3.66
C SER A 28 21.78 -9.29 -2.86
N ASP A 29 20.68 -9.50 -3.57
CA ASP A 29 19.39 -10.02 -3.09
C ASP A 29 18.43 -9.00 -2.45
N ILE A 30 17.94 -8.04 -3.25
CA ILE A 30 16.61 -7.43 -3.01
C ILE A 30 15.56 -8.34 -3.65
N ALA A 31 15.03 -9.29 -2.88
CA ALA A 31 13.85 -10.04 -3.28
C ALA A 31 12.60 -9.20 -2.96
N TYR A 32 11.97 -8.64 -3.99
CA TYR A 32 10.68 -7.96 -3.88
C TYR A 32 9.57 -9.02 -3.76
N ILE A 33 9.11 -9.24 -2.53
CA ILE A 33 8.17 -10.30 -2.18
C ILE A 33 7.14 -9.65 -1.23
N ASP A 34 6.14 -8.96 -1.79
CA ASP A 34 4.91 -8.64 -1.05
C ASP A 34 4.01 -9.88 -1.07
N TRP A 35 4.14 -10.71 -0.03
CA TRP A 35 3.34 -11.91 0.17
C TRP A 35 2.81 -11.89 1.58
N SER A 36 1.68 -11.23 1.81
CA SER A 36 0.82 -11.59 2.94
C SER A 36 0.18 -12.96 2.64
N SER A 37 0.97 -14.02 2.67
CA SER A 37 0.44 -15.39 2.65
C SER A 37 -0.02 -15.76 4.06
N ALA A 38 -1.06 -15.09 4.54
CA ALA A 38 -1.91 -15.73 5.54
C ALA A 38 -2.48 -16.98 4.86
N SER A 39 -2.40 -18.14 5.52
CA SER A 39 -3.00 -19.36 4.99
C SER A 39 -4.52 -19.20 4.95
N ILE A 40 -5.05 -18.70 3.84
CA ILE A 40 -6.50 -18.61 3.54
C ILE A 40 -7.07 -20.00 3.21
N ALA A 41 -6.33 -21.08 3.54
CA ALA A 41 -6.65 -22.45 3.16
C ALA A 41 -7.99 -22.96 3.71
N ASP A 42 -8.60 -22.28 4.68
CA ASP A 42 -9.79 -22.76 5.39
C ASP A 42 -11.04 -21.87 5.23
N THR A 43 -11.02 -20.78 4.44
CA THR A 43 -12.23 -19.99 4.22
C THR A 43 -12.99 -20.46 2.97
N VAL A 44 -14.29 -20.72 3.14
CA VAL A 44 -15.19 -20.99 2.03
C VAL A 44 -15.30 -19.71 1.19
N PRO A 45 -15.07 -19.77 -0.14
CA PRO A 45 -15.21 -18.60 -0.98
C PRO A 45 -16.66 -18.14 -1.04
N VAL A 46 -16.87 -16.83 -0.95
CA VAL A 46 -18.20 -16.22 -1.09
C VAL A 46 -18.62 -16.02 -2.54
N LEU A 47 -17.66 -16.13 -3.46
CA LEU A 47 -17.91 -16.18 -4.89
C LEU A 47 -16.71 -16.85 -5.57
N ALA A 48 -16.93 -17.87 -6.40
CA ALA A 48 -15.86 -18.54 -7.13
C ALA A 48 -16.21 -18.72 -8.60
N PHE A 49 -15.20 -18.67 -9.45
CA PHE A 49 -15.30 -18.82 -10.89
C PHE A 49 -14.37 -19.93 -11.39
N ASP A 50 -14.83 -20.67 -12.38
CA ASP A 50 -13.93 -21.52 -13.15
C ASP A 50 -13.10 -20.70 -14.17
N LYS A 51 -12.33 -21.39 -15.01
CA LYS A 51 -11.45 -20.76 -16.00
C LYS A 51 -12.21 -20.08 -17.15
N ASP A 52 -13.48 -20.43 -17.33
CA ASP A 52 -14.37 -19.95 -18.39
C ASP A 52 -15.30 -18.85 -17.84
N ALA A 53 -14.99 -18.31 -16.66
CA ALA A 53 -15.75 -17.28 -15.94
C ALA A 53 -17.17 -17.73 -15.52
N ILE A 54 -17.40 -19.03 -15.37
CA ILE A 54 -18.68 -19.56 -14.88
C ILE A 54 -18.62 -19.63 -13.35
N VAL A 55 -19.67 -19.12 -12.69
CA VAL A 55 -19.80 -19.18 -11.22
C VAL A 55 -19.87 -20.65 -10.79
N THR A 56 -18.98 -21.05 -9.89
CA THR A 56 -18.90 -22.41 -9.33
C THR A 56 -19.38 -22.50 -7.89
N SER A 57 -19.38 -21.38 -7.15
CA SER A 57 -19.95 -21.28 -5.80
C SER A 57 -20.24 -19.83 -5.42
N GLY A 58 -21.14 -19.64 -4.45
CA GLY A 58 -21.48 -18.32 -3.91
C GLY A 58 -22.27 -17.42 -4.86
N SER A 59 -22.43 -16.15 -4.52
CA SER A 59 -23.18 -15.19 -5.33
C SER A 59 -22.63 -13.76 -5.23
N VAL A 60 -22.92 -12.94 -6.23
CA VAL A 60 -22.59 -11.50 -6.21
C VAL A 60 -23.27 -10.78 -5.05
N LEU A 61 -24.46 -11.25 -4.65
CA LEU A 61 -25.20 -10.69 -3.52
C LEU A 61 -24.43 -10.90 -2.21
N ASP A 62 -23.85 -12.09 -1.99
CA ASP A 62 -23.06 -12.38 -0.80
C ASP A 62 -21.81 -11.48 -0.70
N VAL A 63 -21.16 -11.22 -1.85
CA VAL A 63 -20.03 -10.25 -1.91
C VAL A 63 -20.52 -8.84 -1.59
N ARG A 64 -21.69 -8.44 -2.07
CA ARG A 64 -22.25 -7.11 -1.81
C ARG A 64 -22.61 -6.93 -0.34
N ASP A 65 -23.29 -7.90 0.26
CA ASP A 65 -23.67 -7.89 1.67
C ASP A 65 -22.43 -7.81 2.56
N ALA A 66 -21.37 -8.53 2.20
CA ALA A 66 -20.08 -8.44 2.89
C ALA A 66 -19.46 -7.03 2.80
N LEU A 67 -19.46 -6.39 1.63
CA LEU A 67 -18.96 -5.01 1.48
C LEU A 67 -19.78 -4.00 2.26
N ASP A 68 -21.10 -4.11 2.21
CA ASP A 68 -21.99 -3.20 2.92
C ASP A 68 -21.85 -3.36 4.44
N SER A 69 -21.46 -4.54 4.92
CA SER A 69 -21.05 -4.75 6.33
C SER A 69 -19.66 -4.16 6.68
N GLY A 70 -18.88 -3.74 5.68
CA GLY A 70 -17.54 -3.16 5.83
C GLY A 70 -16.38 -4.14 5.65
N SER A 71 -16.66 -5.37 5.23
CA SER A 71 -15.62 -6.37 4.97
C SER A 71 -14.77 -6.00 3.74
N ASP A 72 -13.60 -6.62 3.62
CA ASP A 72 -12.77 -6.58 2.41
C ASP A 72 -12.66 -7.96 1.80
N PHE A 73 -11.88 -8.10 0.73
CA PHE A 73 -11.65 -9.38 0.10
C PHE A 73 -10.20 -9.69 -0.17
N HIS A 74 -9.94 -10.99 -0.12
CA HIS A 74 -8.80 -11.61 -0.76
C HIS A 74 -9.28 -12.29 -2.01
N ILE A 75 -8.59 -12.06 -3.12
CA ILE A 75 -8.83 -12.81 -4.34
C ILE A 75 -7.74 -13.84 -4.50
N THR A 76 -8.15 -15.09 -4.51
CA THR A 76 -7.26 -16.23 -4.74
C THR A 76 -7.36 -16.65 -6.18
N PHE A 77 -6.20 -16.76 -6.82
CA PHE A 77 -5.99 -17.51 -8.05
C PHE A 77 -5.26 -18.79 -7.68
N ALA A 78 -5.40 -19.86 -8.48
CA ALA A 78 -4.79 -21.19 -8.26
C ALA A 78 -3.61 -21.29 -7.25
N MET A 79 -2.54 -20.47 -7.40
CA MET A 79 -1.37 -20.45 -6.51
C MET A 79 -1.04 -19.09 -5.87
N TYR A 80 -1.91 -18.09 -6.01
CA TYR A 80 -1.67 -16.71 -5.56
C TYR A 80 -2.86 -16.20 -4.77
N SER A 81 -2.63 -15.47 -3.69
CA SER A 81 -3.69 -14.68 -3.03
C SER A 81 -3.28 -13.23 -3.04
N LEU A 82 -4.20 -12.35 -3.41
CA LEU A 82 -3.97 -10.91 -3.49
C LEU A 82 -5.04 -10.20 -2.67
N ASN A 83 -4.58 -9.29 -1.81
CA ASN A 83 -5.44 -8.37 -1.09
C ASN A 83 -6.04 -7.34 -2.05
N SER A 84 -7.34 -7.07 -1.92
CA SER A 84 -7.92 -5.87 -2.48
C SER A 84 -7.29 -4.64 -1.81
N GLN A 85 -6.74 -3.73 -2.62
CA GLN A 85 -6.29 -2.41 -2.14
C GLN A 85 -7.44 -1.40 -2.18
N TYR A 86 -8.33 -1.57 -3.16
CA TYR A 86 -9.60 -0.87 -3.26
C TYR A 86 -10.61 -1.70 -4.05
N THR A 87 -11.88 -1.36 -3.88
CA THR A 87 -13.03 -1.99 -4.51
C THR A 87 -13.95 -0.90 -5.05
N PHE A 88 -14.44 -1.08 -6.28
CA PHE A 88 -15.45 -0.22 -6.90
C PHE A 88 -16.81 -0.93 -6.93
N LEU A 89 -17.84 -0.22 -6.50
CA LEU A 89 -19.23 -0.65 -6.46
C LEU A 89 -19.95 -0.10 -7.68
N ASP A 90 -20.19 -0.95 -8.68
CA ASP A 90 -21.13 -0.67 -9.75
C ASP A 90 -22.50 -1.27 -9.36
N ASN A 91 -23.60 -0.68 -9.84
CA ASN A 91 -24.95 -1.04 -9.41
C ASN A 91 -25.26 -2.53 -9.56
N SER A 92 -24.66 -3.19 -10.56
CA SER A 92 -24.83 -4.62 -10.84
C SER A 92 -23.58 -5.48 -10.58
N LYS A 93 -22.43 -4.90 -10.26
CA LYS A 93 -21.18 -5.65 -10.12
C LYS A 93 -20.16 -4.96 -9.22
N ILE A 94 -19.27 -5.76 -8.66
CA ILE A 94 -18.17 -5.33 -7.83
C ILE A 94 -16.90 -5.49 -8.66
N ILE A 95 -16.02 -4.50 -8.61
CA ILE A 95 -14.79 -4.48 -9.40
C ILE A 95 -13.61 -4.33 -8.46
N VAL A 96 -12.69 -5.30 -8.50
CA VAL A 96 -11.46 -5.32 -7.73
C VAL A 96 -10.27 -5.34 -8.69
N PRO A 97 -9.56 -4.22 -8.79
CA PRO A 97 -8.26 -4.15 -9.42
C PRO A 97 -7.18 -4.69 -8.47
N LEU A 98 -6.31 -5.49 -9.06
CA LEU A 98 -5.18 -6.13 -8.44
C LEU A 98 -3.93 -5.66 -9.14
N VAL A 99 -3.11 -4.90 -8.43
CA VAL A 99 -1.80 -4.44 -8.92
C VAL A 99 -0.75 -5.34 -8.34
N SER A 100 0.13 -5.86 -9.19
CA SER A 100 1.27 -6.65 -8.72
C SER A 100 2.53 -6.32 -9.53
N ASN A 101 3.66 -6.30 -8.83
CA ASN A 101 4.98 -6.15 -9.44
C ASN A 101 5.45 -7.53 -9.89
N LEU A 102 4.81 -8.10 -10.90
CA LEU A 102 5.16 -9.40 -11.43
C LEU A 102 5.88 -9.28 -12.77
N GLY A 103 7.22 -9.37 -12.72
CA GLY A 103 8.05 -9.75 -13.86
C GLY A 103 8.93 -10.94 -13.48
N LYS A 104 8.45 -12.16 -13.72
CA LYS A 104 9.16 -13.41 -13.44
C LYS A 104 10.28 -13.64 -14.47
N ASN A 105 11.52 -13.56 -14.02
CA ASN A 105 12.51 -14.64 -14.15
C ASN A 105 13.63 -14.36 -13.13
N ILE A 106 13.41 -14.76 -11.87
CA ILE A 106 14.38 -14.60 -10.77
C ILE A 106 15.71 -15.33 -11.10
N ILE A 107 15.68 -16.25 -12.08
CA ILE A 107 16.83 -17.04 -12.52
C ILE A 107 17.50 -16.44 -13.77
N GLN A 108 16.84 -15.53 -14.52
CA GLN A 108 17.41 -14.92 -15.73
C GLN A 108 16.88 -13.49 -15.93
N PHE A 109 17.65 -12.48 -15.53
CA PHE A 109 17.41 -11.04 -15.80
C PHE A 109 17.38 -10.65 -17.31
N LEU A 110 17.11 -11.59 -18.22
CA LEU A 110 17.21 -11.44 -19.67
C LEU A 110 15.93 -10.86 -20.33
N LEU A 111 14.85 -10.63 -19.58
CA LEU A 111 13.62 -10.02 -20.09
C LEU A 111 13.34 -8.68 -19.39
N PRO A 112 12.78 -7.68 -20.10
CA PRO A 112 12.45 -6.39 -19.49
C PRO A 112 11.42 -6.58 -18.38
N SER A 113 11.67 -5.93 -17.24
CA SER A 113 10.71 -5.88 -16.13
C SER A 113 9.41 -5.21 -16.60
N PHE A 114 8.28 -5.79 -16.18
CA PHE A 114 6.96 -5.26 -16.46
C PHE A 114 6.11 -5.23 -15.20
N TRP A 115 5.15 -4.33 -15.19
CA TRP A 115 4.09 -4.26 -14.21
C TRP A 115 2.90 -5.06 -14.72
N TYR A 116 2.21 -5.74 -13.82
CA TYR A 116 1.01 -6.49 -14.12
C TYR A 116 -0.13 -5.97 -13.28
N SER A 117 -1.21 -5.55 -13.93
CA SER A 117 -2.43 -5.18 -13.23
C SER A 117 -3.61 -5.93 -13.83
N ALA A 118 -4.48 -6.48 -13.00
CA ALA A 118 -5.67 -7.19 -13.42
C ALA A 118 -6.89 -6.54 -12.77
N ILE A 119 -7.96 -6.35 -13.54
CA ILE A 119 -9.27 -6.01 -13.01
C ILE A 119 -10.10 -7.27 -13.02
N ILE A 120 -10.66 -7.60 -11.87
CA ILE A 120 -11.60 -8.70 -11.72
C ILE A 120 -12.94 -8.11 -11.34
N SER A 121 -14.01 -8.63 -11.92
CA SER A 121 -15.36 -8.27 -11.55
C SER A 121 -16.14 -9.48 -11.05
N SER A 122 -17.10 -9.22 -10.18
CA SER A 122 -18.03 -10.20 -9.64
C SER A 122 -18.99 -10.78 -10.69
N ASP A 123 -19.01 -10.25 -11.92
CA ASP A 123 -19.77 -10.83 -13.04
C ASP A 123 -18.96 -11.85 -13.86
N GLY A 124 -17.75 -12.18 -13.42
CA GLY A 124 -16.85 -13.11 -14.11
C GLY A 124 -15.88 -12.45 -15.09
N ASN A 125 -15.99 -11.14 -15.32
CA ASN A 125 -15.03 -10.45 -16.18
C ASN A 125 -13.67 -10.32 -15.49
N CYS A 126 -12.60 -10.75 -16.17
CA CYS A 126 -11.23 -10.51 -15.74
C CYS A 126 -10.40 -9.98 -16.90
N LYS A 127 -9.82 -8.79 -16.75
CA LYS A 127 -8.99 -8.12 -17.76
C LYS A 127 -7.63 -7.83 -17.17
N ALA A 128 -6.57 -8.24 -17.85
CA ALA A 128 -5.20 -7.94 -17.41
C ALA A 128 -4.48 -7.02 -18.39
N LEU A 129 -3.68 -6.11 -17.85
CA LEU A 129 -2.78 -5.23 -18.58
C LEU A 129 -1.34 -5.45 -18.12
N ARG A 130 -0.41 -5.29 -19.06
CA ARG A 130 1.03 -5.37 -18.86
C ARG A 130 1.71 -4.18 -19.50
N TRP A 131 2.61 -3.53 -18.76
CA TRP A 131 3.43 -2.45 -19.32
C TRP A 131 4.89 -2.59 -18.87
N TYR A 132 5.81 -2.35 -19.81
CA TYR A 132 7.25 -2.46 -19.54
C TYR A 132 7.76 -1.22 -18.83
N ARG A 133 8.65 -1.41 -17.84
CA ARG A 133 9.23 -0.30 -17.07
C ARG A 133 10.14 0.61 -17.91
N ILE A 134 10.85 0.04 -18.90
CA ILE A 134 11.93 0.73 -19.61
C ILE A 134 11.44 1.47 -20.86
N SER A 135 10.50 0.90 -21.60
CA SER A 135 10.05 1.48 -22.87
C SER A 135 8.81 2.35 -22.74
N HIS A 136 8.15 2.37 -21.58
CA HIS A 136 6.80 2.93 -21.37
C HIS A 136 5.77 2.48 -22.43
N GLY A 137 6.11 1.49 -23.25
CA GLY A 137 5.27 0.97 -24.31
C GLY A 137 4.32 -0.03 -23.71
N PHE A 138 3.03 0.23 -23.85
CA PHE A 138 2.01 -0.79 -23.62
C PHE A 138 2.30 -1.98 -24.51
N LYS A 139 2.30 -3.19 -23.93
CA LYS A 139 2.08 -4.38 -24.74
C LYS A 139 0.59 -4.68 -24.67
N PRO A 140 -0.23 -4.26 -25.65
CA PRO A 140 -1.61 -4.69 -25.71
C PRO A 140 -1.62 -6.21 -25.71
N GLY A 141 -2.26 -6.74 -24.68
CA GLY A 141 -2.37 -8.14 -24.36
C GLY A 141 -3.45 -8.25 -23.31
N SER A 142 -4.65 -7.76 -23.66
CA SER A 142 -5.86 -7.94 -22.87
C SER A 142 -6.24 -9.42 -22.92
N ASN A 143 -5.52 -10.23 -22.17
CA ASN A 143 -5.92 -11.61 -21.99
C ASN A 143 -7.02 -11.61 -20.94
N SER A 144 -8.12 -12.30 -21.24
CA SER A 144 -8.98 -12.79 -20.18
C SER A 144 -8.13 -13.63 -19.23
N CYS A 145 -8.39 -13.53 -17.93
CA CYS A 145 -7.69 -14.36 -16.96
C CYS A 145 -8.18 -15.81 -17.14
N ASN A 146 -7.49 -16.59 -17.97
CA ASN A 146 -7.80 -18.01 -18.19
C ASN A 146 -7.28 -18.84 -16.99
N MET A 147 -7.86 -18.61 -15.82
CA MET A 147 -7.53 -19.29 -14.57
C MET A 147 -8.76 -19.31 -13.68
N ARG A 148 -8.82 -20.23 -12.72
CA ARG A 148 -9.86 -20.18 -11.69
C ARG A 148 -9.52 -19.10 -10.68
N TRP A 149 -10.53 -18.38 -10.19
CA TRP A 149 -10.36 -17.46 -9.07
C TRP A 149 -11.54 -17.51 -8.11
N SER A 150 -11.29 -17.12 -6.87
CA SER A 150 -12.33 -17.06 -5.86
C SER A 150 -12.12 -15.93 -4.87
N TRP A 151 -13.23 -15.36 -4.41
CA TRP A 151 -13.34 -14.23 -3.53
C TRP A 151 -13.56 -14.74 -2.10
N HIS A 152 -12.73 -14.30 -1.18
CA HIS A 152 -12.79 -14.67 0.22
C HIS A 152 -12.99 -13.41 1.05
N ILE A 153 -13.91 -13.47 2.01
CA ILE A 153 -14.15 -12.35 2.92
C ILE A 153 -12.98 -12.18 3.88
N ASP A 154 -12.47 -10.96 3.97
CA ASP A 154 -11.67 -10.48 5.10
C ASP A 154 -12.61 -9.77 6.09
N SER A 155 -13.01 -10.50 7.13
CA SER A 155 -13.84 -9.98 8.23
C SER A 155 -13.04 -9.16 9.25
N GLY A 156 -11.77 -8.88 8.96
CA GLY A 156 -10.88 -8.07 9.78
C GLY A 156 -11.26 -6.59 9.89
N TRP A 157 -12.43 -6.15 9.45
CA TRP A 157 -12.79 -4.74 9.33
C TRP A 157 -14.08 -4.40 10.04
N ASN A 158 -14.05 -3.32 10.82
CA ASN A 158 -15.20 -2.81 11.55
C ASN A 158 -15.55 -1.39 11.12
N PHE A 159 -16.85 -1.12 10.96
CA PHE A 159 -17.35 0.24 10.88
C PHE A 159 -16.89 1.06 12.09
N ALA A 160 -16.38 2.26 11.86
CA ALA A 160 -15.86 3.13 12.92
C ALA A 160 -16.62 4.45 13.02
N TYR A 161 -16.84 5.14 11.89
CA TYR A 161 -17.37 6.49 11.86
C TYR A 161 -17.94 6.82 10.49
N SER A 162 -19.01 7.60 10.41
CA SER A 162 -19.47 8.20 9.16
C SER A 162 -19.91 9.64 9.36
N HIS A 163 -19.77 10.44 8.32
CA HIS A 163 -20.19 11.83 8.30
C HIS A 163 -20.73 12.23 6.93
N ASP A 164 -21.49 13.32 6.90
CA ASP A 164 -21.92 13.95 5.66
C ASP A 164 -20.81 14.80 5.02
N SER A 165 -21.07 15.34 3.85
CA SER A 165 -20.20 16.25 3.09
C SER A 165 -19.73 17.50 3.88
N PHE A 166 -20.44 17.89 4.93
CA PHE A 166 -20.03 18.99 5.81
C PHE A 166 -19.21 18.54 7.02
N GLY A 167 -18.87 17.25 7.11
CA GLY A 167 -18.14 16.67 8.24
C GLY A 167 -19.00 16.45 9.48
N ARG A 168 -20.32 16.60 9.38
CA ARG A 168 -21.23 16.37 10.50
C ARG A 168 -21.44 14.86 10.65
N ARG A 169 -21.23 14.36 11.86
CA ARG A 169 -21.38 12.93 12.17
C ARG A 169 -22.79 12.45 11.81
N ILE A 170 -22.85 11.33 11.08
CA ILE A 170 -24.07 10.56 10.83
C ILE A 170 -24.14 9.41 11.84
N ASN A 171 -23.09 8.56 11.91
CA ASN A 171 -23.06 7.40 12.80
C ASN A 171 -21.63 7.09 13.30
N GLY A 172 -21.50 6.22 14.30
CA GLY A 172 -20.23 5.77 14.85
C GLY A 172 -19.55 6.76 15.80
N SER A 173 -18.27 6.52 16.07
CA SER A 173 -17.48 7.28 17.05
C SER A 173 -16.18 7.79 16.44
N LYS A 174 -16.07 9.12 16.33
CA LYS A 174 -14.83 9.77 15.90
C LYS A 174 -13.68 9.47 16.87
N SER A 175 -13.95 9.35 18.17
CA SER A 175 -12.91 9.02 19.16
C SER A 175 -12.39 7.59 19.03
N TYR A 176 -13.23 6.64 18.61
CA TYR A 176 -12.79 5.29 18.27
C TYR A 176 -11.85 5.32 17.06
N LEU A 177 -12.19 6.08 16.02
CA LEU A 177 -11.33 6.28 14.86
C LEU A 177 -10.00 6.97 15.21
N THR A 178 -10.00 8.05 16.01
CA THR A 178 -8.75 8.72 16.42
C THR A 178 -7.87 7.81 17.27
N ALA A 179 -8.46 7.02 18.19
CA ALA A 179 -7.73 6.03 18.97
C ALA A 179 -7.11 4.93 18.09
N ALA A 180 -7.81 4.50 17.04
CA ALA A 180 -7.29 3.54 16.07
C ALA A 180 -6.06 4.09 15.34
N VAL A 181 -6.10 5.34 14.88
CA VAL A 181 -4.96 6.02 14.22
C VAL A 181 -3.75 6.13 15.15
N ARG A 182 -3.96 6.57 16.41
CA ARG A 182 -2.88 6.63 17.43
C ARG A 182 -2.23 5.26 17.69
N ASN A 183 -3.01 4.20 17.54
CA ASN A 183 -2.55 2.83 17.67
C ASN A 183 -2.01 2.22 16.37
N GLY A 184 -1.87 3.01 15.30
CA GLY A 184 -1.38 2.54 14.02
C GLY A 184 -2.25 1.43 13.43
N LYS A 185 -3.57 1.44 13.66
CA LYS A 185 -4.45 0.49 12.97
C LYS A 185 -4.65 0.93 11.51
N PRO A 186 -4.66 0.00 10.55
CA PRO A 186 -5.07 0.28 9.18
C PRO A 186 -6.48 0.86 9.13
N ILE A 187 -6.65 1.82 8.23
CA ILE A 187 -7.91 2.55 8.02
C ILE A 187 -8.31 2.39 6.56
N LYS A 188 -9.62 2.24 6.34
CA LYS A 188 -10.26 2.30 5.03
C LYS A 188 -11.35 3.33 5.02
N VAL A 189 -11.65 3.83 3.82
CA VAL A 189 -12.76 4.74 3.59
C VAL A 189 -13.62 4.27 2.43
N ARG A 190 -14.91 4.53 2.53
CA ARG A 190 -15.84 4.52 1.40
C ARG A 190 -16.16 5.96 1.03
N ILE A 191 -15.89 6.34 -0.22
CA ILE A 191 -16.20 7.64 -0.82
C ILE A 191 -17.01 7.35 -2.07
N GLY A 192 -18.30 7.72 -2.05
CA GLY A 192 -19.26 7.30 -3.07
C GLY A 192 -19.27 5.78 -3.25
N ASN A 193 -18.89 5.35 -4.45
CA ASN A 193 -18.87 3.94 -4.85
C ASN A 193 -17.52 3.25 -4.67
N THR A 194 -16.51 3.94 -4.13
CA THR A 194 -15.17 3.37 -3.97
C THR A 194 -14.85 3.13 -2.51
N ILE A 195 -14.43 1.91 -2.18
CA ILE A 195 -13.85 1.56 -0.88
C ILE A 195 -12.35 1.39 -1.05
N SER A 196 -11.53 2.06 -0.24
CA SER A 196 -10.07 2.08 -0.41
C SER A 196 -9.32 2.09 0.91
N ARG A 197 -8.18 1.37 0.98
CA ARG A 197 -7.19 1.49 2.05
C ARG A 197 -6.53 2.87 2.03
N LEU A 198 -6.11 3.34 3.21
CA LEU A 198 -5.33 4.57 3.36
C LEU A 198 -3.88 4.25 3.73
N HIS A 199 -2.90 4.82 3.01
CA HIS A 199 -1.47 4.55 3.24
C HIS A 199 -0.73 5.59 4.11
N ASP A 200 -1.16 6.85 4.09
CA ASP A 200 -0.59 7.94 4.91
C ASP A 200 -1.72 8.57 5.73
N VAL A 201 -2.02 7.98 6.89
CA VAL A 201 -3.12 8.43 7.76
C VAL A 201 -2.58 9.40 8.80
N ARG A 202 -3.18 10.58 8.87
CA ARG A 202 -2.79 11.65 9.78
C ARG A 202 -3.92 11.99 10.72
N LEU A 203 -3.59 12.21 11.98
CA LEU A 203 -4.45 12.76 13.01
C LEU A 203 -3.87 14.10 13.46
N THR A 204 -4.59 15.19 13.22
CA THR A 204 -4.18 16.56 13.62
C THR A 204 -5.40 17.27 14.19
N ASN A 205 -5.33 17.82 15.40
CA ASN A 205 -6.46 18.53 16.04
C ASN A 205 -7.79 17.73 16.00
N ASP A 206 -7.73 16.44 16.32
CA ASP A 206 -8.85 15.48 16.21
C ASP A 206 -9.44 15.29 14.80
N GLU A 207 -8.86 15.88 13.76
CA GLU A 207 -9.17 15.56 12.37
C GLU A 207 -8.33 14.37 11.91
N VAL A 208 -9.00 13.31 11.47
CA VAL A 208 -8.34 12.22 10.72
C VAL A 208 -8.43 12.54 9.24
N SER A 209 -7.30 12.46 8.56
CA SER A 209 -7.23 12.51 7.10
C SER A 209 -6.28 11.43 6.58
N GLY A 210 -6.43 11.00 5.34
CA GLY A 210 -5.49 10.05 4.77
C GLY A 210 -5.53 10.00 3.25
N ILE A 211 -4.45 9.46 2.67
CA ILE A 211 -4.31 9.27 1.23
C ILE A 211 -4.80 7.89 0.85
N THR A 212 -5.79 7.82 -0.05
CA THR A 212 -6.24 6.56 -0.66
C THR A 212 -5.12 5.94 -1.46
N VAL A 213 -5.15 4.62 -1.60
CA VAL A 213 -4.34 3.96 -2.62
C VAL A 213 -4.65 4.51 -4.02
N ASP A 214 -3.76 4.26 -4.96
CA ASP A 214 -3.94 4.66 -6.35
C ASP A 214 -5.09 3.89 -7.00
N ILE A 215 -6.14 4.63 -7.40
CA ILE A 215 -7.35 4.11 -8.01
C ILE A 215 -7.25 4.24 -9.54
N PHE A 216 -7.59 3.20 -10.28
CA PHE A 216 -7.58 3.26 -11.74
C PHE A 216 -8.89 3.81 -12.29
N ASN A 217 -8.77 4.64 -13.32
CA ASN A 217 -9.93 5.02 -14.12
C ASN A 217 -10.37 3.82 -14.98
N LEU A 218 -11.40 3.12 -14.52
CA LEU A 218 -11.93 1.91 -15.15
C LEU A 218 -12.41 2.17 -16.59
N THR A 219 -12.92 3.36 -16.89
CA THR A 219 -13.40 3.72 -18.24
C THR A 219 -12.26 3.76 -19.25
N LEU A 220 -11.06 4.17 -18.82
CA LEU A 220 -9.90 4.31 -19.69
C LEU A 220 -8.98 3.09 -19.68
N TRP A 221 -9.23 2.15 -18.77
CA TRP A 221 -8.59 0.84 -18.76
C TRP A 221 -8.77 0.12 -20.11
N ASP A 222 -10.00 0.13 -20.64
CA ASP A 222 -10.32 -0.52 -21.93
C ASP A 222 -9.65 0.17 -23.11
N ALA A 223 -9.37 1.45 -22.99
CA ALA A 223 -8.60 2.21 -23.97
C ALA A 223 -7.09 1.98 -23.86
N HIS A 224 -6.64 1.10 -22.95
CA HIS A 224 -5.22 0.90 -22.62
C HIS A 224 -4.53 2.21 -22.20
N ARG A 225 -5.30 3.15 -21.62
CA ARG A 225 -4.82 4.43 -21.11
C ARG A 225 -5.01 4.46 -19.61
N LEU A 226 -4.10 3.80 -18.91
CA LEU A 226 -4.18 3.67 -17.47
C LEU A 226 -4.02 5.05 -16.82
N GLN A 227 -5.11 5.56 -16.24
CA GLN A 227 -5.07 6.74 -15.40
C GLN A 227 -5.16 6.32 -13.94
N ILE A 228 -4.38 6.99 -13.11
CA ILE A 228 -4.33 6.82 -11.68
C ILE A 228 -4.96 8.04 -11.03
N ILE A 229 -5.93 7.81 -10.17
CA ILE A 229 -6.61 8.79 -9.33
C ILE A 229 -6.13 8.56 -7.91
N ARG A 230 -5.60 9.61 -7.30
CA ARG A 230 -5.17 9.59 -5.91
C ARG A 230 -5.96 10.61 -5.14
N SER A 231 -6.56 10.20 -4.03
CA SER A 231 -7.42 11.07 -3.24
C SER A 231 -6.92 11.22 -1.81
N ARG A 232 -7.11 12.40 -1.23
CA ARG A 232 -7.03 12.64 0.21
C ARG A 232 -8.44 12.78 0.74
N ALA A 233 -8.78 11.97 1.73
CA ALA A 233 -10.03 12.04 2.46
C ALA A 233 -9.82 12.65 3.85
N SER A 234 -10.80 13.39 4.36
CA SER A 234 -10.78 13.91 5.73
C SER A 234 -12.13 13.80 6.42
N THR A 235 -12.10 13.57 7.74
CA THR A 235 -13.27 13.53 8.63
C THR A 235 -14.07 14.82 8.70
N ASN A 236 -13.57 15.91 8.09
CA ASN A 236 -14.28 17.18 7.96
C ASN A 236 -15.12 17.29 6.66
N GLY A 237 -15.21 16.21 5.87
CA GLY A 237 -15.93 16.15 4.59
C GLY A 237 -15.05 16.40 3.37
N MET A 238 -13.87 17.01 3.52
CA MET A 238 -13.05 17.39 2.37
C MET A 238 -12.44 16.17 1.66
N VAL A 239 -12.61 16.14 0.35
CA VAL A 239 -11.96 15.20 -0.57
C VAL A 239 -11.20 15.99 -1.62
N ASN A 240 -9.92 15.69 -1.77
CA ASN A 240 -9.07 16.28 -2.79
C ASN A 240 -8.45 15.17 -3.63
N SER A 241 -8.56 15.22 -4.95
CA SER A 241 -8.09 14.15 -5.84
C SER A 241 -7.23 14.68 -6.96
N CYS A 242 -6.14 13.99 -7.29
CA CYS A 242 -5.31 14.25 -8.46
C CYS A 242 -5.42 13.06 -9.42
N THR A 243 -5.51 13.33 -10.72
CA THR A 243 -5.48 12.31 -11.76
C THR A 243 -4.21 12.42 -12.60
N TYR A 244 -3.53 11.30 -12.81
CA TYR A 244 -2.29 11.20 -13.59
C TYR A 244 -2.39 10.12 -14.65
N MET A 245 -1.62 10.25 -15.72
CA MET A 245 -1.33 9.13 -16.62
C MET A 245 -0.29 8.21 -15.97
N SER A 246 -0.55 6.91 -15.87
CA SER A 246 0.39 5.98 -15.21
C SER A 246 1.75 5.87 -15.90
N GLU A 247 1.81 6.18 -17.19
CA GLU A 247 3.02 6.02 -18.02
C GLU A 247 3.96 7.22 -17.95
N SER A 248 3.42 8.41 -17.74
CA SER A 248 4.16 9.67 -17.83
C SER A 248 4.06 10.50 -16.57
N ASP A 249 3.32 10.03 -15.56
CA ASP A 249 2.94 10.77 -14.36
C ASP A 249 2.38 12.18 -14.68
N LEU A 250 1.93 12.39 -15.93
CA LEU A 250 1.42 13.66 -16.41
C LEU A 250 0.14 13.97 -15.66
N TYR A 251 0.17 15.03 -14.86
CA TYR A 251 -1.03 15.57 -14.21
C TYR A 251 -2.05 15.95 -15.29
N ILE A 252 -3.24 15.36 -15.18
CA ILE A 252 -4.32 15.57 -16.14
C ILE A 252 -5.28 16.61 -15.59
N TRP A 253 -5.78 16.38 -14.37
CA TRP A 253 -6.75 17.23 -13.70
C TRP A 253 -6.86 16.86 -12.22
N GLY A 254 -7.55 17.70 -11.44
CA GLY A 254 -7.77 17.47 -10.02
C GLY A 254 -9.15 17.92 -9.58
N PHE A 255 -9.61 17.34 -8.48
CA PHE A 255 -10.88 17.64 -7.84
C PHE A 255 -10.62 18.13 -6.42
N SER A 256 -11.39 19.12 -5.97
CA SER A 256 -11.49 19.48 -4.56
C SER A 256 -12.97 19.70 -4.26
N GLY A 257 -13.47 18.97 -3.28
CA GLY A 257 -14.89 18.96 -2.97
C GLY A 257 -15.17 18.38 -1.60
N ARG A 258 -16.45 18.16 -1.34
CA ARG A 258 -16.98 17.67 -0.08
C ARG A 258 -17.84 16.44 -0.34
N GLU A 259 -17.60 15.37 0.39
CA GLU A 259 -18.25 14.08 0.18
C GLU A 259 -18.70 13.46 1.51
N ASP A 260 -19.74 12.64 1.43
CA ASP A 260 -20.10 11.74 2.50
C ASP A 260 -19.05 10.63 2.57
N ILE A 261 -18.51 10.35 3.76
CA ILE A 261 -17.44 9.35 3.93
C ILE A 261 -17.77 8.41 5.07
N VAL A 262 -17.62 7.12 4.80
CA VAL A 262 -17.67 6.06 5.82
C VAL A 262 -16.26 5.56 6.09
N TRP A 263 -15.90 5.45 7.36
CA TRP A 263 -14.58 5.06 7.84
C TRP A 263 -14.64 3.71 8.51
N TYR A 264 -13.70 2.84 8.16
CA TYR A 264 -13.53 1.50 8.72
C TYR A 264 -12.16 1.35 9.34
N VAL A 265 -12.09 0.55 10.41
CA VAL A 265 -10.88 0.29 11.19
C VAL A 265 -10.63 -1.22 11.21
N GLU A 266 -9.38 -1.62 11.01
CA GLU A 266 -8.95 -3.01 11.16
C GLU A 266 -9.18 -3.50 12.60
N SER A 267 -9.93 -4.60 12.75
CA SER A 267 -10.30 -5.23 14.01
C SER A 267 -9.16 -6.06 14.61
N ARG A 268 -8.27 -6.60 13.76
CA ARG A 268 -7.08 -7.37 14.15
C ARG A 268 -6.14 -6.59 15.07
N ARG A 269 -5.29 -7.33 15.80
CA ARG A 269 -4.49 -6.79 16.91
C ARG A 269 -3.11 -6.35 16.43
N TRP A 270 -2.93 -5.03 16.34
CA TRP A 270 -1.64 -4.43 16.02
C TRP A 270 -0.77 -4.27 17.27
N THR A 271 0.29 -5.07 17.33
CA THR A 271 1.23 -5.13 18.46
C THR A 271 2.39 -4.18 18.24
N LYS A 272 2.71 -3.36 19.24
CA LYS A 272 3.90 -2.51 19.21
C LYS A 272 5.17 -3.37 19.31
N ILE A 273 6.21 -3.02 18.56
CA ILE A 273 7.48 -3.76 18.48
C ILE A 273 8.64 -2.97 19.08
N VAL A 274 8.79 -1.72 18.65
CA VAL A 274 9.85 -0.84 19.10
C VAL A 274 9.33 0.60 19.13
N THR A 275 9.80 1.39 20.09
CA THR A 275 9.65 2.86 20.10
C THR A 275 11.02 3.49 20.09
N LEU A 276 11.24 4.41 19.15
CA LEU A 276 12.47 5.17 19.00
C LEU A 276 12.18 6.63 19.35
N ASP A 277 12.90 7.14 20.33
CA ASP A 277 12.96 8.55 20.66
C ASP A 277 14.16 9.18 19.95
N PRO A 278 14.02 10.39 19.39
CA PRO A 278 15.09 10.98 18.59
C PRO A 278 16.32 11.36 19.41
N PHE A 279 16.22 11.43 20.74
CA PHE A 279 17.34 11.76 21.63
C PHE A 279 17.85 10.54 22.39
N ASP A 280 16.92 9.70 22.87
CA ASP A 280 17.25 8.59 23.77
C ASP A 280 17.42 7.24 23.04
N GLY A 281 17.28 7.21 21.71
CA GLY A 281 17.32 5.98 20.93
C GLY A 281 16.11 5.10 21.23
N ILE A 282 16.31 3.83 21.59
CA ILE A 282 15.21 2.90 21.86
C ILE A 282 14.63 3.16 23.26
N THR A 283 13.37 3.60 23.33
CA THR A 283 12.66 3.83 24.59
C THR A 283 11.71 2.70 24.98
N TRP A 284 11.40 1.79 24.04
CA TRP A 284 10.56 0.61 24.30
C TRP A 284 10.85 -0.48 23.28
N GLY A 285 10.83 -1.74 23.71
CA GLY A 285 11.08 -2.90 22.85
C GLY A 285 12.55 -3.05 22.46
N ALA A 286 12.82 -3.82 21.41
CA ALA A 286 14.18 -4.10 20.94
C ALA A 286 14.24 -4.22 19.40
N VAL A 287 15.42 -3.96 18.81
CA VAL A 287 15.61 -4.08 17.34
C VAL A 287 15.54 -5.54 16.90
N GLU A 288 15.91 -6.48 17.77
CA GLU A 288 15.80 -7.92 17.54
C GLU A 288 14.35 -8.38 17.35
N ASP A 289 13.42 -7.75 18.06
CA ASP A 289 11.98 -8.00 17.89
C ASP A 289 11.48 -7.46 16.53
N LEU A 290 12.02 -6.32 16.09
CA LEU A 290 11.75 -5.78 14.76
C LEU A 290 12.32 -6.70 13.67
N TYR A 291 13.53 -7.22 13.86
CA TYR A 291 14.15 -8.20 12.95
C TYR A 291 13.29 -9.47 12.86
N SER A 292 12.84 -9.98 14.01
CA SER A 292 12.01 -11.17 14.09
C SER A 292 10.65 -10.96 13.41
N ALA A 293 10.02 -9.80 13.60
CA ALA A 293 8.77 -9.45 12.94
C ALA A 293 8.95 -9.33 11.42
N ALA A 294 10.00 -8.65 10.97
CA ALA A 294 10.34 -8.49 9.55
C ALA A 294 10.60 -9.84 8.85
N THR A 295 11.38 -10.73 9.47
CA THR A 295 11.70 -12.05 8.92
C THR A 295 10.54 -13.05 9.00
N SER A 296 9.54 -12.75 9.83
CA SER A 296 8.30 -13.54 9.93
C SER A 296 7.22 -13.10 8.93
N TRP A 297 7.54 -12.20 7.99
CA TRP A 297 6.63 -11.73 6.93
C TRP A 297 5.35 -11.08 7.49
N LYS A 298 5.43 -10.47 8.67
CA LYS A 298 4.32 -9.73 9.24
C LYS A 298 4.18 -8.38 8.55
N SER A 299 2.95 -7.89 8.43
CA SER A 299 2.71 -6.53 7.95
C SER A 299 3.23 -5.53 8.99
N LEU A 300 4.08 -4.60 8.57
CA LEU A 300 4.64 -3.58 9.46
C LEU A 300 4.06 -2.21 9.17
N LYS A 301 3.94 -1.38 10.21
CA LYS A 301 3.50 0.01 10.10
C LYS A 301 4.33 0.90 11.00
N ILE A 302 4.65 2.10 10.49
CA ILE A 302 5.34 3.14 11.24
C ILE A 302 4.29 4.12 11.76
N VAL A 303 4.30 4.37 13.07
CA VAL A 303 3.51 5.43 13.71
C VAL A 303 4.46 6.50 14.21
N ILE A 304 4.36 7.67 13.60
CA ILE A 304 5.15 8.85 13.91
C ILE A 304 4.30 9.75 14.82
N LYS A 305 4.81 10.08 16.00
CA LYS A 305 4.24 11.09 16.88
C LYS A 305 5.02 12.39 16.69
N HIS A 306 4.31 13.45 16.33
CA HIS A 306 4.85 14.79 16.20
C HIS A 306 4.68 15.59 17.52
N LEU A 307 5.35 16.73 17.63
CA LEU A 307 5.40 17.56 18.85
C LEU A 307 4.02 18.13 19.25
N ASP A 308 3.13 18.36 18.29
CA ASP A 308 1.81 18.98 18.45
C ASP A 308 0.70 17.98 18.79
N SER A 309 1.06 16.79 19.31
CA SER A 309 0.13 15.67 19.47
C SER A 309 -0.53 15.21 18.17
N SER A 310 0.03 15.56 17.00
CA SER A 310 -0.36 14.94 15.75
C SER A 310 0.31 13.58 15.58
N TYR A 311 -0.39 12.68 14.89
CA TYR A 311 0.08 11.32 14.63
C TYR A 311 0.03 11.07 13.13
N GLN A 312 1.01 10.36 12.61
CA GLN A 312 1.05 9.91 11.22
C GLN A 312 1.32 8.40 11.23
N ALA A 313 0.43 7.61 10.62
CA ALA A 313 0.51 6.16 10.54
C ALA A 313 0.69 5.75 9.07
N ILE A 314 1.81 5.07 8.77
CA ILE A 314 2.26 4.82 7.40
C ILE A 314 2.57 3.34 7.23
N ASP A 315 2.03 2.72 6.18
CA ASP A 315 2.33 1.33 5.84
C ASP A 315 3.80 1.16 5.40
N VAL A 316 4.44 0.09 5.88
CA VAL A 316 5.74 -0.35 5.36
C VAL A 316 5.47 -1.32 4.23
N HIS A 317 6.03 -1.03 3.07
CA HIS A 317 5.85 -1.83 1.86
C HIS A 317 7.07 -2.70 1.57
N ASN A 318 8.28 -2.17 1.81
CA ASN A 318 9.51 -2.94 1.69
C ASN A 318 10.29 -2.94 3.00
N ILE A 319 10.98 -4.04 3.25
CA ILE A 319 11.89 -4.17 4.38
C ILE A 319 13.24 -4.60 3.83
N HIS A 320 14.26 -3.80 4.11
CA HIS A 320 15.64 -4.11 3.75
C HIS A 320 16.37 -4.60 4.99
N LEU A 321 16.86 -5.84 4.93
CA LEU A 321 17.65 -6.47 5.98
C LEU A 321 19.12 -6.43 5.55
N MET A 322 19.90 -5.50 6.11
CA MET A 322 21.32 -5.37 5.79
C MET A 322 22.17 -6.33 6.65
N ASN A 323 21.77 -6.50 7.92
CA ASN A 323 22.29 -7.47 8.88
C ASN A 323 21.28 -7.58 10.04
N SER A 324 21.66 -8.18 11.18
CA SER A 324 20.79 -8.30 12.35
C SER A 324 20.60 -7.00 13.15
N SER A 325 21.39 -5.96 12.89
CA SER A 325 21.36 -4.69 13.64
C SER A 325 20.81 -3.50 12.84
N LEU A 326 20.85 -3.56 11.52
CA LEU A 326 20.36 -2.52 10.61
C LEU A 326 19.20 -3.02 9.76
N ILE A 327 18.02 -2.49 10.05
CA ILE A 327 16.77 -2.72 9.33
C ILE A 327 16.32 -1.38 8.75
N ILE A 328 15.95 -1.37 7.48
CA ILE A 328 15.38 -0.20 6.82
C ILE A 328 13.94 -0.54 6.43
N LEU A 329 13.00 0.20 7.00
CA LEU A 329 11.58 0.13 6.67
C LEU A 329 11.30 1.20 5.62
N ASP A 330 10.94 0.75 4.42
CA ASP A 330 10.64 1.62 3.28
C ASP A 330 9.12 1.65 3.06
N THR A 331 8.57 2.86 3.13
CA THR A 331 7.14 3.11 2.95
C THR A 331 6.72 3.09 1.48
N THR A 332 7.67 2.94 0.55
CA THR A 332 7.54 3.15 -0.90
C THR A 332 6.98 4.52 -1.26
N THR A 333 6.71 4.72 -2.55
CA THR A 333 6.05 5.89 -3.11
C THR A 333 4.65 6.03 -2.55
N LEU A 334 4.50 6.97 -1.64
CA LEU A 334 3.25 7.51 -1.15
C LEU A 334 2.95 8.78 -1.92
N GLY A 335 1.71 8.94 -2.36
CA GLY A 335 1.34 10.24 -2.84
C GLY A 335 1.01 11.22 -1.72
N ALA A 336 1.09 12.49 -2.05
CA ALA A 336 0.56 13.58 -1.26
C ALA A 336 -0.37 14.41 -2.15
N VAL A 337 -1.54 14.71 -1.61
CA VAL A 337 -2.51 15.60 -2.25
C VAL A 337 -2.77 16.74 -1.27
N GLN A 338 -2.36 17.94 -1.64
CA GLN A 338 -2.40 19.12 -0.79
C GLN A 338 -3.06 20.27 -1.53
N LEU A 339 -3.75 21.14 -0.81
CA LEU A 339 -4.25 22.40 -1.34
C LEU A 339 -3.30 23.50 -0.86
N VAL A 340 -2.59 24.14 -1.79
CA VAL A 340 -1.63 25.22 -1.50
C VAL A 340 -2.07 26.46 -2.26
N ALA A 341 -2.49 27.50 -1.52
CA ALA A 341 -3.03 28.74 -2.11
C ALA A 341 -4.11 28.46 -3.18
N ASP A 342 -5.11 27.67 -2.81
CA ASP A 342 -6.24 27.22 -3.66
C ASP A 342 -5.84 26.40 -4.91
N LYS A 343 -4.57 26.02 -5.03
CA LYS A 343 -4.10 25.12 -6.08
C LYS A 343 -3.88 23.74 -5.51
N LEU A 344 -4.42 22.74 -6.21
CA LEU A 344 -4.15 21.36 -5.86
C LEU A 344 -2.72 21.00 -6.27
N VAL A 345 -1.90 20.70 -5.26
CA VAL A 345 -0.53 20.25 -5.40
C VAL A 345 -0.47 18.75 -5.14
N CYS A 346 0.12 18.09 -6.10
CA CYS A 346 0.06 16.68 -6.35
C CYS A 346 1.50 16.18 -6.32
N GLN A 347 1.91 15.56 -5.22
CA GLN A 347 3.30 15.16 -4.97
C GLN A 347 3.39 13.66 -4.74
N GLN A 348 4.61 13.14 -4.86
CA GLN A 348 4.98 11.81 -4.41
C GLN A 348 6.12 11.93 -3.40
N TRP A 349 6.17 10.99 -2.47
CA TRP A 349 7.23 10.92 -1.49
C TRP A 349 7.44 9.49 -1.02
N ALA A 350 8.64 9.17 -0.57
CA ALA A 350 8.96 7.91 0.08
C ALA A 350 9.63 8.21 1.43
N GLY A 351 9.36 7.36 2.42
CA GLY A 351 9.94 7.42 3.74
C GLY A 351 10.80 6.19 4.00
N PHE A 352 11.97 6.39 4.60
CA PHE A 352 12.89 5.35 5.00
C PHE A 352 13.15 5.49 6.50
N MET A 353 12.71 4.52 7.28
CA MET A 353 12.98 4.46 8.72
C MET A 353 14.06 3.43 9.00
N TYR A 354 15.10 3.85 9.67
CA TYR A 354 16.24 3.02 10.05
C TYR A 354 16.03 2.54 11.49
N SER A 355 16.54 1.34 11.81
CA SER A 355 16.44 0.77 13.16
C SER A 355 17.17 1.56 14.25
N ASP A 356 18.03 2.51 13.87
CA ASP A 356 18.71 3.44 14.78
C ASP A 356 17.88 4.69 15.13
N GLY A 357 16.67 4.82 14.54
CA GLY A 357 15.77 5.95 14.79
C GLY A 357 15.85 7.04 13.73
N MET A 358 16.76 6.96 12.77
CA MET A 358 16.78 7.90 11.65
C MET A 358 15.54 7.71 10.77
N TYR A 359 14.92 8.81 10.35
CA TYR A 359 13.84 8.81 9.38
C TYR A 359 14.13 9.81 8.27
N GLU A 360 14.34 9.29 7.07
CA GLU A 360 14.53 10.07 5.86
C GLU A 360 13.24 10.13 5.06
N THR A 361 12.95 11.28 4.46
CA THR A 361 11.92 11.38 3.43
C THR A 361 12.52 11.93 2.15
N VAL A 362 12.10 11.39 1.02
CA VAL A 362 12.39 11.90 -0.32
C VAL A 362 11.06 12.33 -0.94
N LYS A 363 10.98 13.52 -1.50
CA LYS A 363 9.77 14.05 -2.16
C LYS A 363 10.08 14.44 -3.59
N TRP A 364 9.15 14.22 -4.51
CA TRP A 364 9.27 14.62 -5.90
C TRP A 364 7.90 14.95 -6.51
N THR A 365 7.93 15.69 -7.60
CA THR A 365 6.72 15.96 -8.40
C THR A 365 6.51 14.81 -9.40
N PRO A 366 5.29 14.27 -9.54
CA PRO A 366 4.96 13.29 -10.57
C PRO A 366 5.39 13.81 -11.96
N GLY A 367 6.04 12.95 -12.76
CA GLY A 367 6.42 13.25 -14.14
C GLY A 367 7.87 13.68 -14.30
N ARG A 368 8.59 13.87 -13.19
CA ARG A 368 10.05 14.02 -13.19
C ARG A 368 10.69 12.75 -12.67
N THR A 369 11.74 12.30 -13.34
CA THR A 369 12.58 11.19 -12.85
C THR A 369 13.07 11.52 -11.45
N ILE A 370 13.01 10.54 -10.53
CA ILE A 370 13.41 10.65 -9.09
C ILE A 370 14.77 11.36 -8.89
N ILE A 371 15.63 11.31 -9.91
CA ILE A 371 16.99 11.84 -9.91
C ILE A 371 17.04 13.38 -9.82
N GLU A 372 16.00 14.11 -10.26
CA GLU A 372 16.12 15.56 -10.46
C GLU A 372 15.92 16.41 -9.20
N GLU A 373 15.23 15.94 -8.15
CA GLU A 373 14.97 16.74 -6.93
C GLU A 373 14.92 15.86 -5.66
N ARG A 374 16.07 15.33 -5.21
CA ARG A 374 16.15 14.65 -3.91
C ARG A 374 16.33 15.68 -2.79
N THR A 375 15.23 16.09 -2.15
CA THR A 375 15.32 16.79 -0.86
C THR A 375 15.35 15.76 0.27
N VAL A 376 16.52 15.50 0.85
CA VAL A 376 16.62 14.68 2.06
C VAL A 376 16.29 15.54 3.27
N VAL A 377 15.14 15.30 3.88
CA VAL A 377 14.77 15.95 5.14
C VAL A 377 15.08 15.00 6.28
N HIS A 378 16.06 15.38 7.11
CA HIS A 378 16.32 14.72 8.39
C HIS A 378 15.38 15.34 9.43
N THR A 379 14.53 14.52 10.05
CA THR A 379 13.63 14.99 11.12
C THR A 379 14.02 14.39 12.47
N CYS A 380 14.78 15.14 13.26
CA CYS A 380 15.27 14.72 14.59
C CYS A 380 14.32 15.05 15.77
N LEU A 381 13.02 15.26 15.57
CA LEU A 381 12.10 15.67 16.66
C LEU A 381 10.79 14.88 16.69
N ARG A 382 10.87 13.58 16.41
CA ARG A 382 9.68 12.73 16.31
C ARG A 382 9.92 11.42 17.03
N THR A 383 8.96 10.99 17.84
CA THR A 383 8.97 9.65 18.42
C THR A 383 8.33 8.70 17.40
N PHE A 384 9.02 7.62 17.08
CA PHE A 384 8.53 6.60 16.16
C PHE A 384 8.11 5.38 16.96
N SER A 385 7.06 4.68 16.51
CA SER A 385 6.79 3.32 16.97
C SER A 385 6.44 2.43 15.79
N VAL A 386 7.03 1.24 15.77
CA VAL A 386 6.73 0.23 14.74
C VAL A 386 5.76 -0.78 15.31
N ARG A 387 4.76 -1.18 14.52
CA ARG A 387 3.75 -2.15 14.90
C ARG A 387 3.62 -3.25 13.84
N TYR A 388 3.21 -4.45 14.26
CA TYR A 388 2.83 -5.54 13.37
C TYR A 388 1.43 -6.08 13.65
N ASP A 389 0.82 -6.68 12.63
CA ASP A 389 -0.29 -7.65 12.75
C ASP A 389 0.24 -9.09 12.64
#